data_AF-A0AAN2PF39-F1
#
_entry.id   AF-A0AAN2PF39-F1
#
_cell.length_a   1.000
_cell.length_b   1.000
_cell.length_c   1.000
_cell.angle_alpha   90.00
_cell.angle_beta   90.00
_cell.angle_gamma   90.00
#
_symmetry.space_group_name_H-M   'P 1'
#
loop_
_entity.id
_entity.type
_entity.pdbx_description
1 polymer ?
#
loop_
_entity_poly.entity_id
_entity_poly.type
_entity_poly.pdbx_seq_one_letter_code
_entity_poly.pdbx_strand_id
1 'polypeptide(L)'
;MKRLLSIICIIVSAALLMAGCRTKDEVQVEEKSKEVSSLKAIEGRWEGDIKIPNQPLPIIVHFTKKDGTISIPVQGLNEFPLTSVKLSESDLFFDMKIQNQQITFDGKVNQDKISGTFVQKGQAFPFELLKKSDQAVEEKESGEIVQADLKNGTIKGLLETPKHAGPSCDDYNCGFRADR
;
A
#
# COMPACT_ATOMS: atom_id res chain seq x y z
N MET A 1 -10.51 -22.77 81.22
CA MET A 1 -9.32 -23.55 80.78
C MET A 1 -9.55 -24.47 79.58
N LYS A 2 -10.76 -24.97 79.27
CA LYS A 2 -10.99 -25.72 78.01
C LYS A 2 -11.20 -24.85 76.75
N ARG A 3 -11.64 -23.60 76.90
CA ARG A 3 -11.77 -22.65 75.77
C ARG A 3 -10.48 -21.90 75.41
N LEU A 4 -9.49 -21.86 76.30
CA LEU A 4 -8.19 -21.26 76.02
C LEU A 4 -7.23 -22.24 75.32
N LEU A 5 -7.41 -23.56 75.54
CA LEU A 5 -6.63 -24.61 74.86
C LEU A 5 -7.10 -24.88 73.42
N SER A 6 -8.39 -24.69 73.11
CA SER A 6 -8.91 -24.79 71.73
C SER A 6 -8.48 -23.64 70.82
N ILE A 7 -8.21 -22.46 71.37
CA ILE A 7 -7.83 -21.28 70.59
C ILE A 7 -6.35 -21.35 70.18
N ILE A 8 -5.49 -21.98 70.98
CA ILE A 8 -4.07 -22.18 70.66
C ILE A 8 -3.87 -23.27 69.57
N CYS A 9 -4.72 -24.29 69.51
CA CYS A 9 -4.68 -25.29 68.41
C CYS A 9 -5.21 -24.79 67.06
N ILE A 10 -6.00 -23.71 67.04
CA ILE A 10 -6.54 -23.14 65.79
C ILE A 10 -5.62 -22.03 65.25
N ILE A 11 -4.81 -21.39 66.11
CA ILE A 11 -3.87 -20.34 65.68
C ILE A 11 -2.54 -20.93 65.17
N VAL A 12 -2.18 -22.17 65.55
CA VAL A 12 -0.98 -22.86 65.02
C VAL A 12 -1.23 -23.57 63.68
N SER A 13 -2.48 -23.82 63.31
CA SER A 13 -2.85 -24.27 61.95
C SER A 13 -3.01 -23.11 60.95
N ALA A 14 -2.87 -21.86 61.39
CA ALA A 14 -2.93 -20.67 60.55
C ALA A 14 -1.59 -20.29 59.87
N ALA A 15 -0.64 -21.23 59.73
CA ALA A 15 0.69 -20.94 59.19
C ALA A 15 1.15 -21.83 58.02
N LEU A 16 0.26 -22.59 57.37
CA LEU A 16 0.60 -23.29 56.12
C LEU A 16 -0.60 -23.37 55.15
N LEU A 17 -0.37 -22.82 53.96
CA LEU A 17 -1.12 -23.02 52.71
C LEU A 17 -2.50 -22.35 52.61
N MET A 18 -2.52 -21.12 52.09
CA MET A 18 -3.34 -20.76 50.91
C MET A 18 -2.81 -19.45 50.33
N ALA A 19 -1.90 -19.58 49.38
CA ALA A 19 -1.67 -18.56 48.36
C ALA A 19 -2.92 -18.46 47.47
N GLY A 20 -3.34 -17.23 47.17
CA GLY A 20 -4.34 -16.94 46.13
C GLY A 20 -5.55 -16.16 46.62
N CYS A 21 -5.37 -14.87 46.94
CA CYS A 21 -6.49 -13.96 47.04
C CYS A 21 -7.13 -13.76 45.66
N ARG A 22 -8.43 -14.03 45.58
CA ARG A 22 -9.35 -13.68 44.48
C ARG A 22 -9.43 -12.16 44.35
N THR A 23 -9.11 -11.63 43.18
CA THR A 23 -9.73 -10.41 42.63
C THR A 23 -10.57 -10.81 41.43
N LYS A 24 -11.85 -10.39 41.47
CA LYS A 24 -12.71 -10.34 40.29
C LYS A 24 -12.19 -9.19 39.44
N ASP A 25 -11.39 -9.49 38.42
CA ASP A 25 -11.22 -8.58 37.29
C ASP A 25 -12.20 -9.02 36.21
N GLU A 26 -13.30 -8.27 36.15
CA GLU A 26 -14.08 -8.10 34.93
C GLU A 26 -13.12 -7.60 33.84
N VAL A 27 -13.20 -8.25 32.68
CA VAL A 27 -12.73 -7.80 31.36
C VAL A 27 -11.97 -6.47 31.39
N GLN A 28 -10.66 -6.54 31.61
CA GLN A 28 -9.76 -5.51 31.12
C GLN A 28 -9.23 -5.98 29.79
N VAL A 29 -9.95 -5.58 28.74
CA VAL A 29 -9.35 -5.25 27.46
C VAL A 29 -8.27 -4.22 27.80
N GLU A 30 -7.05 -4.69 28.05
CA GLU A 30 -5.88 -3.83 27.98
C GLU A 30 -5.80 -3.36 26.53
N GLU A 31 -6.33 -2.16 26.32
CA GLU A 31 -5.94 -1.27 25.26
C GLU A 31 -4.43 -1.02 25.37
N LYS A 32 -3.63 -1.97 24.87
CA LYS A 32 -2.22 -1.72 24.54
C LYS A 32 -2.17 -0.90 23.27
N SER A 33 -2.51 0.37 23.44
CA SER A 33 -2.24 1.48 22.54
C SER A 33 -0.72 1.70 22.43
N LYS A 34 -0.09 0.95 21.52
CA LYS A 34 1.19 1.24 20.84
C LYS A 34 1.46 0.00 19.99
N GLU A 35 1.06 0.02 18.73
CA GLU A 35 1.97 0.48 17.70
C GLU A 35 1.16 1.00 16.51
N VAL A 36 0.89 2.31 16.50
CA VAL A 36 0.73 2.99 15.21
C VAL A 36 2.15 3.08 14.69
N SER A 37 2.57 2.10 13.85
CA SER A 37 3.86 2.18 13.17
C SER A 37 3.84 3.47 12.38
N SER A 38 4.50 4.52 12.90
CA SER A 38 4.49 5.81 12.23
C SER A 38 5.22 5.64 10.91
N LEU A 39 4.50 5.79 9.81
CA LEU A 39 5.05 5.67 8.45
C LEU A 39 5.92 6.86 8.07
N LYS A 40 6.24 7.76 9.02
CA LYS A 40 7.03 8.98 8.81
C LYS A 40 8.37 8.70 8.12
N ALA A 41 8.98 7.54 8.36
CA ALA A 41 10.24 7.16 7.70
C ALA A 41 10.10 6.97 6.18
N ILE A 42 8.92 6.51 5.73
CA ILE A 42 8.62 6.22 4.32
C ILE A 42 7.62 7.20 3.71
N GLU A 43 7.27 8.27 4.43
CA GLU A 43 6.36 9.31 3.94
C GLU A 43 6.84 9.87 2.60
N GLY A 44 5.88 10.07 1.68
CA GLY A 44 6.11 10.59 0.34
C GLY A 44 5.62 9.68 -0.78
N ARG A 45 5.93 10.08 -2.00
CA ARG A 45 5.59 9.36 -3.23
C ARG A 45 6.70 8.37 -3.60
N TRP A 46 6.28 7.17 -3.97
CA TRP A 46 7.13 6.07 -4.40
C TRP A 46 6.65 5.57 -5.74
N GLU A 47 7.56 5.31 -6.66
CA GLU A 47 7.21 4.83 -7.99
C GLU A 47 8.11 3.66 -8.41
N GLY A 48 7.52 2.75 -9.17
CA GLY A 48 8.28 1.69 -9.81
C GLY A 48 7.33 0.72 -10.46
N ASP A 49 7.62 -0.56 -10.35
CA ASP A 49 6.89 -1.56 -11.11
C ASP A 49 6.87 -2.96 -10.46
N ILE A 50 5.84 -3.73 -10.81
CA ILE A 50 5.71 -5.15 -10.51
C ILE A 50 6.19 -5.94 -11.74
N LYS A 51 7.17 -6.82 -11.55
CA LYS A 51 7.83 -7.60 -12.60
C LYS A 51 7.01 -8.83 -12.99
N ILE A 52 5.89 -8.62 -13.69
CA ILE A 52 5.10 -9.72 -14.25
C ILE A 52 5.69 -10.19 -15.61
N PRO A 53 5.52 -11.48 -16.01
CA PRO A 53 6.23 -12.07 -17.16
C PRO A 53 6.04 -11.36 -18.52
N ASN A 54 4.88 -10.74 -18.74
CA ASN A 54 4.57 -10.16 -20.05
C ASN A 54 5.07 -8.72 -20.18
N GLN A 55 4.80 -7.89 -19.16
CA GLN A 55 5.11 -6.47 -19.18
C GLN A 55 5.17 -5.96 -17.74
N PRO A 56 6.25 -5.31 -17.30
CA PRO A 56 6.30 -4.69 -15.98
C PRO A 56 5.10 -3.76 -15.77
N LEU A 57 4.40 -3.93 -14.65
CA LEU A 57 3.21 -3.17 -14.32
C LEU A 57 3.60 -1.94 -13.49
N PRO A 58 3.51 -0.72 -14.03
CA PRO A 58 3.89 0.48 -13.30
C PRO A 58 2.92 0.75 -12.15
N ILE A 59 3.48 1.06 -10.98
CA ILE A 59 2.71 1.38 -9.77
C ILE A 59 3.27 2.63 -9.09
N ILE A 60 2.37 3.40 -8.48
CA ILE A 60 2.69 4.60 -7.70
C ILE A 60 2.07 4.40 -6.33
N VAL A 61 2.87 4.51 -5.27
CA VAL A 61 2.40 4.42 -3.89
C VAL A 61 2.67 5.74 -3.20
N HIS A 62 1.67 6.30 -2.52
CA HIS A 62 1.84 7.49 -1.71
C HIS A 62 1.60 7.13 -0.24
N PHE A 63 2.64 7.27 0.59
CA PHE A 63 2.51 7.06 2.02
C PHE A 63 2.37 8.40 2.74
N THR A 64 1.36 8.47 3.60
CA THR A 64 1.18 9.54 4.59
C THR A 64 1.72 9.08 5.93
N LYS A 65 1.60 9.90 6.99
CA LYS A 65 2.05 9.52 8.34
C LYS A 65 1.32 8.33 8.96
N LYS A 66 0.14 7.97 8.43
CA LYS A 66 -0.77 6.96 9.02
C LYS A 66 -1.25 5.92 8.01
N ASP A 67 -1.55 6.36 6.79
CA ASP A 67 -2.15 5.54 5.73
C ASP A 67 -1.35 5.66 4.43
N GLY A 68 -1.82 5.03 3.36
CA GLY A 68 -1.32 5.28 2.02
C GLY A 68 -2.33 4.99 0.93
N THR A 69 -2.00 5.42 -0.28
CA THR A 69 -2.77 5.17 -1.50
C THR A 69 -1.88 4.53 -2.56
N ILE A 70 -2.50 3.80 -3.49
CA ILE A 70 -1.83 3.18 -4.62
C ILE A 70 -2.54 3.52 -5.93
N SER A 71 -1.77 3.83 -6.96
CA SER A 71 -2.24 4.01 -8.32
C SER A 71 -1.58 3.00 -9.25
N ILE A 72 -2.37 2.44 -10.16
CA ILE A 72 -1.96 1.56 -11.25
C ILE A 72 -2.54 2.17 -12.54
N PRO A 73 -1.85 3.14 -13.17
CA PRO A 73 -2.39 3.95 -14.26
C PRO A 73 -2.89 3.12 -15.45
N VAL A 74 -2.15 2.07 -15.82
CA VAL A 74 -2.51 1.21 -16.95
C VAL A 74 -3.78 0.39 -16.71
N GLN A 75 -4.25 0.31 -15.47
CA GLN A 75 -5.51 -0.34 -15.08
C GLN A 75 -6.59 0.68 -14.70
N GLY A 76 -6.31 1.98 -14.81
CA GLY A 76 -7.24 3.05 -14.40
C GLY A 76 -7.50 3.14 -12.90
N LEU A 77 -6.66 2.49 -12.07
CA LEU A 77 -6.75 2.57 -10.62
C LEU A 77 -5.97 3.79 -10.16
N ASN A 78 -6.63 4.80 -9.60
CA ASN A 78 -6.00 6.05 -9.17
C ASN A 78 -6.25 6.29 -7.69
N GLU A 79 -5.18 6.58 -6.95
CA GLU A 79 -5.18 6.91 -5.52
C GLU A 79 -6.06 5.98 -4.65
N PHE A 80 -6.06 4.69 -4.97
CA PHE A 80 -6.86 3.71 -4.27
C PHE A 80 -6.36 3.53 -2.83
N PRO A 81 -7.21 3.61 -1.81
CA PRO A 81 -6.78 3.54 -0.43
C PRO A 81 -6.27 2.15 -0.06
N LEU A 82 -5.13 2.10 0.63
CA LEU A 82 -4.62 0.88 1.24
C LEU A 82 -5.48 0.50 2.45
N THR A 83 -5.70 -0.79 2.65
CA THR A 83 -6.50 -1.33 3.76
C THR A 83 -5.67 -1.42 5.05
N SER A 84 -4.40 -1.82 4.94
CA SER A 84 -3.45 -1.75 6.05
C SER A 84 -2.07 -1.42 5.53
N VAL A 85 -1.30 -0.71 6.34
CA VAL A 85 0.13 -0.46 6.14
C VAL A 85 0.82 -0.68 7.48
N LYS A 86 1.84 -1.52 7.51
CA LYS A 86 2.60 -1.89 8.70
C LYS A 86 4.08 -1.76 8.37
N LEU A 87 4.79 -0.94 9.15
CA LEU A 87 6.23 -0.76 9.02
C LEU A 87 6.90 -1.15 10.33
N SER A 88 7.69 -2.22 10.31
CA SER A 88 8.49 -2.67 11.46
C SER A 88 9.96 -2.63 11.08
N GLU A 89 10.70 -1.66 11.64
CA GLU A 89 12.10 -1.38 11.30
C GLU A 89 12.31 -1.10 9.80
N SER A 90 12.60 -2.13 9.02
CA SER A 90 12.76 -2.09 7.56
C SER A 90 11.76 -2.97 6.82
N ASP A 91 11.01 -3.82 7.51
CA ASP A 91 9.98 -4.68 6.93
C ASP A 91 8.69 -3.86 6.77
N LEU A 92 8.21 -3.78 5.53
CA LEU A 92 7.02 -3.05 5.13
C LEU A 92 6.02 -4.05 4.55
N PHE A 93 4.85 -4.13 5.18
CA PHE A 93 3.71 -4.85 4.66
C PHE A 93 2.57 -3.88 4.38
N PHE A 94 1.97 -3.96 3.21
CA PHE A 94 0.72 -3.26 2.93
C PHE A 94 -0.20 -4.08 2.06
N ASP A 95 -1.49 -3.81 2.20
CA ASP A 95 -2.50 -4.58 1.50
C ASP A 95 -3.68 -3.72 1.07
N MET A 96 -4.41 -4.23 0.07
CA MET A 96 -5.64 -3.63 -0.41
C MET A 96 -6.64 -4.70 -0.84
N LYS A 97 -7.92 -4.34 -0.81
CA LYS A 97 -9.01 -5.22 -1.21
C LYS A 97 -9.80 -4.64 -2.37
N ILE A 98 -9.84 -5.35 -3.49
CA ILE A 98 -10.60 -4.97 -4.69
C ILE A 98 -11.56 -6.11 -5.02
N GLN A 99 -12.87 -5.86 -5.14
CA GLN A 99 -13.87 -6.88 -5.54
C GLN A 99 -13.74 -8.20 -4.75
N ASN A 100 -13.66 -8.11 -3.42
CA ASN A 100 -13.48 -9.25 -2.50
C ASN A 100 -12.15 -10.01 -2.62
N GLN A 101 -11.22 -9.52 -3.44
CA GLN A 101 -9.88 -10.06 -3.55
C GLN A 101 -8.89 -9.30 -2.69
N GLN A 102 -8.16 -10.06 -1.87
CA GLN A 102 -7.01 -9.55 -1.13
C GLN A 102 -5.78 -9.50 -2.03
N ILE A 103 -5.09 -8.36 -2.00
CA ILE A 103 -3.83 -8.12 -2.69
C ILE A 103 -2.83 -7.65 -1.63
N THR A 104 -1.65 -8.26 -1.58
CA THR A 104 -0.66 -7.98 -0.55
C THR A 104 0.70 -7.64 -1.14
N PHE A 105 1.43 -6.77 -0.46
CA PHE A 105 2.79 -6.39 -0.78
C PHE A 105 3.63 -6.59 0.48
N ASP A 106 4.62 -7.47 0.38
CA ASP A 106 5.61 -7.73 1.41
C ASP A 106 6.96 -7.24 0.91
N GLY A 107 7.51 -6.19 1.53
CA GLY A 107 8.71 -5.54 1.05
C GLY A 107 9.66 -5.12 2.15
N LYS A 108 10.88 -4.78 1.74
CA LYS A 108 11.91 -4.21 2.59
C LYS A 108 12.29 -2.82 2.12
N VAL A 109 12.30 -1.88 3.06
CA VAL A 109 12.74 -0.51 2.89
C VAL A 109 14.25 -0.44 3.08
N ASN A 110 14.95 0.08 2.08
CA ASN A 110 16.37 0.39 2.14
C ASN A 110 16.58 1.80 1.57
N GLN A 111 16.74 2.78 2.46
CA GLN A 111 16.89 4.20 2.10
C GLN A 111 15.74 4.68 1.19
N ASP A 112 16.04 4.97 -0.07
CA ASP A 112 15.10 5.47 -1.08
C ASP A 112 14.60 4.35 -2.01
N LYS A 113 14.74 3.08 -1.61
CA LYS A 113 14.26 1.91 -2.37
C LYS A 113 13.40 1.00 -1.50
N ILE A 114 12.30 0.51 -2.05
CA ILE A 114 11.50 -0.58 -1.49
C ILE A 114 11.51 -1.72 -2.49
N SER A 115 11.87 -2.91 -2.05
CA SER A 115 11.84 -4.11 -2.90
C SER A 115 11.14 -5.25 -2.18
N GLY A 116 10.36 -6.03 -2.89
CA GLY A 116 9.53 -7.03 -2.24
C GLY A 116 8.81 -7.96 -3.19
N THR A 117 7.84 -8.67 -2.63
CA THR A 117 6.94 -9.60 -3.31
C THR A 117 5.52 -9.08 -3.25
N PHE A 118 4.93 -8.93 -4.43
CA PHE A 118 3.52 -8.67 -4.65
C PHE A 118 2.80 -10.02 -4.79
N VAL A 119 1.67 -10.19 -4.10
CA VAL A 119 0.85 -11.40 -4.18
C VAL A 119 -0.60 -11.06 -4.50
N GLN A 120 -1.11 -11.69 -5.56
CA GLN A 120 -2.51 -11.60 -5.97
C GLN A 120 -2.97 -12.96 -6.49
N LYS A 121 -4.16 -13.44 -6.07
CA LYS A 121 -4.71 -14.75 -6.50
C LYS A 121 -3.75 -15.94 -6.27
N GLY A 122 -2.86 -15.85 -5.28
CA GLY A 122 -1.83 -16.85 -5.03
C GLY A 122 -0.66 -16.84 -6.01
N GLN A 123 -0.62 -15.90 -6.95
CA GLN A 123 0.55 -15.63 -7.80
C GLN A 123 1.44 -14.60 -7.10
N ALA A 124 2.75 -14.84 -7.13
CA ALA A 124 3.76 -13.98 -6.52
C ALA A 124 4.68 -13.39 -7.59
N PHE A 125 4.90 -12.08 -7.55
CA PHE A 125 5.78 -11.37 -8.46
C PHE A 125 6.67 -10.40 -7.69
N PRO A 126 7.94 -10.21 -8.07
CA PRO A 126 8.77 -9.20 -7.44
C PRO A 126 8.30 -7.80 -7.82
N PHE A 127 8.44 -6.84 -6.92
CA PHE A 127 8.24 -5.43 -7.20
C PHE A 127 9.40 -4.60 -6.66
N GLU A 128 9.58 -3.43 -7.25
CA GLU A 128 10.54 -2.44 -6.81
C GLU A 128 9.94 -1.04 -6.90
N LEU A 129 10.17 -0.22 -5.89
CA LEU A 129 9.77 1.18 -5.82
C LEU A 129 10.97 2.03 -5.44
N LEU A 130 11.04 3.22 -6.01
CA LEU A 130 12.02 4.25 -5.70
C LEU A 130 11.31 5.49 -5.17
N LYS A 131 11.87 6.10 -4.12
CA LYS A 131 11.35 7.33 -3.54
C LYS A 131 11.48 8.44 -4.56
N LYS A 132 10.39 9.16 -4.80
CA LYS A 132 10.38 10.37 -5.63
C LYS A 132 10.42 11.58 -4.71
N SER A 133 11.38 12.47 -4.96
CA SER A 133 11.30 13.83 -4.43
C SER A 133 10.16 14.56 -5.12
N ASP A 134 9.48 15.47 -4.42
CA ASP A 134 8.40 16.31 -4.96
C ASP A 134 8.85 17.22 -6.13
N GLN A 135 10.15 17.19 -6.48
CA GLN A 135 10.71 17.75 -7.70
C GLN A 135 11.08 16.64 -8.70
N ALA A 136 10.08 16.01 -9.32
CA ALA A 136 10.18 15.37 -10.63
C ALA A 136 8.80 14.84 -11.03
N VAL A 137 7.95 15.74 -11.52
CA VAL A 137 6.93 15.34 -12.49
C VAL A 137 7.67 15.13 -13.81
N GLU A 138 8.25 13.96 -13.99
CA GLU A 138 8.41 13.39 -15.32
C GLU A 138 7.36 12.30 -15.44
N GLU A 139 6.13 12.75 -15.69
CA GLU A 139 5.22 11.97 -16.48
C GLU A 139 5.95 11.68 -17.79
N LYS A 140 6.42 10.44 -17.97
CA LYS A 140 6.81 9.94 -19.28
C LYS A 140 5.53 9.82 -20.11
N GLU A 141 4.94 10.96 -20.45
CA GLU A 141 4.15 11.10 -21.66
C GLU A 141 5.14 10.87 -22.79
N SER A 142 5.14 9.66 -23.32
CA SER A 142 5.74 9.37 -24.62
C SER A 142 4.87 10.04 -25.68
N GLY A 143 4.94 11.37 -25.78
CA GLY A 143 4.39 12.15 -26.87
C GLY A 143 5.47 13.10 -27.35
N GLU A 144 5.81 13.03 -28.64
CA GLU A 144 6.71 13.99 -29.24
C GLU A 144 5.98 15.34 -29.32
N ILE A 145 6.55 16.39 -28.70
CA ILE A 145 6.01 17.74 -28.85
C ILE A 145 6.40 18.23 -30.24
N VAL A 146 5.43 18.34 -31.14
CA VAL A 146 5.64 19.00 -32.44
C VAL A 146 5.17 20.44 -32.37
N GLN A 147 6.01 21.31 -32.90
CA GLN A 147 5.79 22.74 -32.97
C GLN A 147 5.61 23.15 -34.42
N ALA A 148 4.58 23.96 -34.69
CA ALA A 148 4.34 24.55 -35.99
C ALA A 148 4.27 26.08 -35.84
N ASP A 149 5.15 26.78 -36.56
CA ASP A 149 5.17 28.23 -36.60
C ASP A 149 4.21 28.74 -37.69
N LEU A 150 3.24 29.54 -37.27
CA LEU A 150 2.33 30.26 -38.15
C LEU A 150 2.68 31.75 -38.16
N LYS A 151 2.23 32.46 -39.20
CA LYS A 151 2.43 33.91 -39.36
C LYS A 151 1.97 34.75 -38.14
N ASN A 152 1.04 34.23 -37.34
CA ASN A 152 0.47 34.89 -36.16
C ASN A 152 0.74 34.16 -34.82
N GLY A 153 1.75 33.28 -34.77
CA GLY A 153 2.18 32.64 -33.53
C GLY A 153 2.52 31.16 -33.69
N THR A 154 3.07 30.57 -32.63
CA THR A 154 3.47 29.15 -32.60
C THR A 154 2.39 28.29 -31.96
N ILE A 155 1.97 27.23 -32.65
CA ILE A 155 1.11 26.20 -32.09
C ILE A 155 1.99 25.04 -31.63
N LYS A 156 1.74 24.55 -30.40
CA LYS A 156 2.35 23.34 -29.86
C LYS A 156 1.28 22.28 -29.72
N GLY A 157 1.54 21.09 -30.27
CA GLY A 157 0.67 19.92 -30.15
C GLY A 157 1.46 18.72 -29.61
N LEU A 158 0.80 17.90 -28.80
CA LEU A 158 1.31 16.62 -28.35
C LEU A 158 0.91 15.56 -29.39
N LEU A 159 1.87 14.90 -30.04
CA LEU A 159 1.59 13.77 -30.91
C LEU A 159 1.45 12.50 -30.08
N GLU A 160 0.23 11.97 -30.02
CA GLU A 160 -0.03 10.64 -29.51
C GLU A 160 -0.16 9.66 -30.68
N THR A 161 0.64 8.59 -30.67
CA THR A 161 0.40 7.46 -31.58
C THR A 161 -0.82 6.67 -31.12
N PRO A 162 -1.79 6.38 -32.01
CA PRO A 162 -2.97 5.61 -31.64
C PRO A 162 -2.58 4.19 -31.21
N LYS A 163 -3.16 3.73 -30.09
CA LYS A 163 -2.87 2.40 -29.49
C LYS A 163 -3.31 1.21 -30.35
N HIS A 164 -4.11 1.43 -31.38
CA HIS A 164 -4.63 0.40 -32.28
C HIS A 164 -4.32 0.77 -33.73
N ALA A 165 -3.94 -0.22 -34.54
CA ALA A 165 -3.88 -0.05 -35.98
C ALA A 165 -5.29 0.31 -36.47
N GLY A 166 -5.46 1.53 -36.98
CA GLY A 166 -6.67 1.93 -37.68
C GLY A 166 -6.90 1.02 -38.89
N PRO A 167 -8.13 1.00 -39.44
CA PRO A 167 -8.38 0.27 -40.69
C PRO A 167 -7.37 0.71 -41.75
N SER A 168 -6.81 -0.25 -42.51
CA SER A 168 -5.92 0.08 -43.61
C SER A 168 -6.65 1.01 -44.56
N CYS A 169 -6.06 2.19 -44.80
CA CYS A 169 -6.57 3.10 -45.81
C CYS A 169 -6.12 2.54 -47.15
N ASP A 170 -6.96 1.73 -47.79
CA ASP A 170 -6.80 1.42 -49.20
C ASP A 170 -7.13 2.68 -50.01
N ASP A 171 -6.25 3.02 -50.95
CA ASP A 171 -5.94 4.33 -51.56
C ASP A 171 -7.10 5.23 -52.06
N TYR A 172 -8.38 4.90 -51.93
CA TYR A 172 -9.45 5.66 -52.60
C TYR A 172 -10.74 5.94 -51.83
N ASN A 173 -10.91 5.61 -50.54
CA ASN A 173 -12.12 6.07 -49.82
C ASN A 173 -12.03 6.08 -48.28
N CYS A 174 -11.48 7.15 -47.68
CA CYS A 174 -11.66 7.43 -46.26
C CYS A 174 -13.07 8.00 -46.00
N GLY A 175 -14.07 7.13 -45.90
CA GLY A 175 -15.43 7.52 -45.47
C GLY A 175 -15.59 7.49 -43.95
N PHE A 176 -15.75 8.65 -43.31
CA PHE A 176 -16.25 8.73 -41.94
C PHE A 176 -17.72 8.27 -41.91
N ARG A 177 -17.98 7.06 -41.42
CA ARG A 177 -19.33 6.63 -41.07
C ARG A 177 -19.61 7.08 -39.65
N ALA A 178 -20.25 8.24 -39.49
CA ALA A 178 -20.83 8.61 -38.22
C ALA A 178 -22.01 7.67 -37.95
N ASP A 179 -21.87 6.79 -36.97
CA ASP A 179 -23.00 6.07 -36.39
C ASP A 179 -23.95 7.10 -35.77
N ARG A 180 -25.24 6.98 -36.07
CA ARG A 180 -26.28 7.92 -35.64
C ARG A 180 -27.19 7.27 -34.62
#